data_AF-A0A4Q1U2J8-F1
#
_entry.id   AF-A0A4Q1U2J8-F1
#
_cell.length_a   1.000
_cell.length_b   1.000
_cell.length_c   1.000
_cell.angle_alpha   90.00
_cell.angle_beta   90.00
_cell.angle_gamma   90.00
#
_symmetry.space_group_name_H-M   'P 1'
#
loop_
_entity.id
_entity.type
_entity.pdbx_description
1 polymer ?
#
loop_
_entity_poly.entity_id
_entity_poly.type
_entity_poly.pdbx_seq_one_letter_code
_entity_poly.pdbx_strand_id
1 'polypeptide(L)'
;MKVVKYFAALLGMVLFAFALSQVHPDHNAPLTSDTHANIWVLSDTHFIAPSLHDERTAYTEIKKSAAGKDMDYQPVAIHALVQRALKARPTALIITGDVTFNGAKASAESLMRRLQPLVDNGTKVLIIPGNHDIYDGWARAYKGKQQLMTEQISPSDWRQIFHTSYTQAAAQDPNSLSYRVNLNHQYQLLLLDSNIYTIEPSNRPPNTGGKLSPQTLSWVRQQLAIGAHAHRKSIVFMHHNLYNHNEAVNAGYVLDNSDALKKLLTKYHVPLLFSGHIHAQDISRDPAGQCPTIEVVSGAFSISPASYGIVSFSPDQITYQKKTTNLTPYLTSAQRKNPDLLHYQRYLKRLFLEDGEALAYGDLLDNGVTNEHDLDAAARLMGILNWRFFTGDDHPSKAELKRFHADPGWAVLERSPMLRRYLKTIVQDHNLNNQHLVIRHP
;
A
#
# COMPACT_ATOMS: atom_id res chain seq x y z
N MET A 1 -33.78 -21.22 53.23
CA MET A 1 -32.66 -21.82 52.45
C MET A 1 -32.70 -21.51 50.95
N LYS A 2 -33.84 -21.58 50.24
CA LYS A 2 -33.88 -21.30 48.78
C LYS A 2 -33.60 -19.83 48.41
N VAL A 3 -34.10 -18.87 49.18
CA VAL A 3 -33.89 -17.42 48.94
C VAL A 3 -32.42 -17.01 49.03
N VAL A 4 -31.66 -17.59 49.97
CA VAL A 4 -30.22 -17.34 50.12
C VAL A 4 -29.42 -17.85 48.92
N LYS A 5 -29.83 -18.98 48.32
CA LYS A 5 -29.19 -19.51 47.11
C LYS A 5 -29.43 -18.62 45.90
N TYR A 6 -30.63 -18.05 45.75
CA TYR A 6 -30.93 -17.11 44.66
C TYR A 6 -30.18 -15.79 44.81
N PHE A 7 -30.04 -15.27 46.04
CA PHE A 7 -29.23 -14.07 46.30
C PHE A 7 -27.75 -14.30 46.02
N ALA A 8 -27.19 -15.45 46.42
CA ALA A 8 -25.80 -15.79 46.14
C ALA A 8 -25.55 -15.96 44.63
N ALA A 9 -26.48 -16.56 43.90
CA ALA A 9 -26.38 -16.71 42.44
C ALA A 9 -26.48 -15.36 41.72
N LEU A 10 -27.39 -14.47 42.15
CA LEU A 10 -27.53 -13.13 41.59
C LEU A 10 -26.29 -12.27 41.86
N LEU A 11 -25.76 -12.31 43.09
CA LEU A 11 -24.52 -11.63 43.45
C LEU A 11 -23.34 -12.18 42.64
N GLY A 12 -23.28 -13.49 42.42
CA GLY A 12 -22.28 -14.14 41.56
C GLY A 12 -22.36 -13.67 40.10
N MET A 13 -23.57 -13.55 39.54
CA MET A 13 -23.76 -13.02 38.18
C MET A 13 -23.42 -11.53 38.07
N VAL A 14 -23.75 -10.72 39.09
CA VAL A 14 -23.41 -9.29 39.13
C VAL A 14 -21.89 -9.11 39.26
N LEU A 15 -21.22 -9.90 40.11
CA LEU A 15 -19.77 -9.88 40.24
C LEU A 15 -19.07 -10.39 38.96
N PHE A 16 -19.65 -11.38 38.28
CA PHE A 16 -19.13 -11.87 37.00
C PHE A 16 -19.34 -10.86 35.87
N ALA A 17 -20.49 -10.20 35.80
CA ALA A 17 -20.76 -9.10 34.86
C ALA A 17 -19.86 -7.89 35.13
N PHE A 18 -19.58 -7.58 36.41
CA PHE A 18 -18.65 -6.54 36.81
C PHE A 18 -17.19 -6.91 36.50
N ALA A 19 -16.81 -8.18 36.68
CA ALA A 19 -15.49 -8.67 36.27
C ALA A 19 -15.32 -8.61 34.74
N LEU A 20 -16.37 -8.95 33.97
CA LEU A 20 -16.37 -8.81 32.51
C LEU A 20 -16.33 -7.35 32.04
N SER A 21 -16.91 -6.40 32.78
CA SER A 21 -16.81 -4.97 32.47
C SER A 21 -15.48 -4.32 32.89
N GLN A 22 -14.67 -5.01 33.69
CA GLN A 22 -13.29 -4.59 34.02
C GLN A 22 -12.25 -5.16 33.04
N VAL A 23 -12.61 -6.15 32.22
CA VAL A 23 -11.78 -6.67 31.11
C VAL A 23 -12.19 -6.00 29.81
N HIS A 24 -12.20 -4.67 29.80
CA HIS A 24 -12.13 -3.94 28.54
C HIS A 24 -10.65 -3.73 28.22
N PRO A 25 -10.18 -4.09 27.00
CA PRO A 25 -8.84 -3.73 26.60
C PRO A 25 -8.68 -2.22 26.76
N ASP A 26 -7.61 -1.79 27.44
CA ASP A 26 -7.28 -0.37 27.50
C ASP A 26 -6.90 0.07 26.09
N HIS A 27 -7.88 0.62 25.37
CA HIS A 27 -7.69 1.09 24.01
C HIS A 27 -6.63 2.21 23.94
N ASN A 28 -6.24 2.85 25.06
CA ASN A 28 -5.13 3.79 25.05
C ASN A 28 -3.75 3.14 25.23
N ALA A 29 -3.65 1.84 25.49
CA ALA A 29 -2.39 1.15 25.65
C ALA A 29 -1.57 1.19 24.33
N PRO A 30 -0.24 1.46 24.42
CA PRO A 30 0.61 1.42 23.24
C PRO A 30 0.83 -0.01 22.74
N LEU A 31 1.14 -0.15 21.44
CA LEU A 31 1.51 -1.44 20.83
C LEU A 31 2.77 -2.03 21.46
N THR A 32 3.70 -1.18 21.91
CA THR A 32 4.92 -1.55 22.62
C THR A 32 5.31 -0.47 23.63
N SER A 33 5.93 -0.88 24.74
CA SER A 33 6.60 0.05 25.67
C SER A 33 8.00 0.45 25.20
N ASP A 34 8.55 -0.25 24.19
CA ASP A 34 9.86 0.05 23.64
C ASP A 34 9.87 1.41 22.93
N THR A 35 10.86 2.23 23.28
CA THR A 35 11.12 3.50 22.61
C THR A 35 11.71 3.30 21.22
N HIS A 36 12.28 2.12 20.97
CA HIS A 36 12.74 1.66 19.67
C HIS A 36 11.72 0.69 19.07
N ALA A 37 11.03 1.13 18.01
CA ALA A 37 10.02 0.31 17.34
C ALA A 37 10.35 0.15 15.87
N ASN A 38 10.06 -1.03 15.32
CA ASN A 38 10.25 -1.32 13.90
C ASN A 38 8.91 -1.64 13.26
N ILE A 39 8.56 -0.90 12.21
CA ILE A 39 7.35 -1.12 11.42
C ILE A 39 7.75 -1.51 10.01
N TRP A 40 7.08 -2.51 9.45
CA TRP A 40 7.16 -2.81 8.02
C TRP A 40 5.96 -2.18 7.33
N VAL A 41 6.20 -1.46 6.24
CA VAL A 41 5.14 -0.78 5.47
C VAL A 41 5.18 -1.29 4.04
N LEU A 42 4.04 -1.69 3.51
CA LEU A 42 3.87 -2.01 2.09
C LEU A 42 2.54 -1.47 1.61
N SER A 43 2.36 -1.47 0.30
CA SER A 43 1.12 -1.01 -0.34
C SER A 43 0.80 -1.91 -1.52
N ASP A 44 -0.46 -1.89 -1.97
CA ASP A 44 -0.86 -2.36 -3.29
C ASP A 44 -0.48 -3.83 -3.52
N THR A 45 -0.89 -4.69 -2.58
CA THR A 45 -0.69 -6.14 -2.72
C THR A 45 -1.52 -6.71 -3.84
N HIS A 46 -2.64 -6.05 -4.21
CA HIS A 46 -3.52 -6.42 -5.31
C HIS A 46 -3.79 -7.93 -5.35
N PHE A 47 -4.05 -8.50 -4.18
CA PHE A 47 -4.02 -9.94 -4.02
C PHE A 47 -5.25 -10.58 -4.66
N ILE A 48 -5.06 -11.64 -5.44
CA ILE A 48 -6.12 -12.51 -5.90
C ILE A 48 -6.03 -13.88 -5.22
N ALA A 49 -7.13 -14.33 -4.61
CA ALA A 49 -7.16 -15.64 -3.99
C ALA A 49 -7.08 -16.76 -5.05
N PRO A 50 -6.27 -17.82 -4.82
CA PRO A 50 -6.25 -19.00 -5.69
C PRO A 50 -7.61 -19.68 -5.89
N SER A 51 -8.56 -19.48 -4.98
CA SER A 51 -9.93 -20.00 -5.11
C SER A 51 -10.79 -19.26 -6.15
N LEU A 52 -10.33 -18.10 -6.64
CA LEU A 52 -11.06 -17.26 -7.59
C LEU A 52 -10.61 -17.47 -9.04
N HIS A 53 -9.62 -18.32 -9.31
CA HIS A 53 -9.20 -18.61 -10.67
C HIS A 53 -8.85 -20.08 -10.86
N ASP A 54 -9.01 -20.58 -12.08
CA ASP A 54 -8.62 -21.94 -12.47
C ASP A 54 -7.43 -21.98 -13.44
N GLU A 55 -6.75 -20.83 -13.60
CA GLU A 55 -5.59 -20.64 -14.49
C GLU A 55 -5.88 -20.89 -15.98
N ARG A 56 -7.14 -20.90 -16.39
CA ARG A 56 -7.55 -21.09 -17.79
C ARG A 56 -7.67 -19.76 -18.54
N THR A 57 -8.42 -19.77 -19.64
CA THR A 57 -8.54 -18.68 -20.61
C THR A 57 -8.89 -17.34 -19.98
N ALA A 58 -9.98 -17.26 -19.21
CA ALA A 58 -10.41 -15.99 -18.62
C ALA A 58 -9.37 -15.41 -17.66
N TYR A 59 -8.66 -16.26 -16.92
CA TYR A 59 -7.60 -15.81 -16.03
C TYR A 59 -6.37 -15.34 -16.81
N THR A 60 -5.98 -16.10 -17.84
CA THR A 60 -4.87 -15.72 -18.73
C THR A 60 -5.14 -14.39 -19.44
N GLU A 61 -6.40 -14.11 -19.80
CA GLU A 61 -6.80 -12.85 -20.43
C GLU A 61 -6.69 -11.67 -19.47
N ILE A 62 -7.22 -11.77 -18.24
CA ILE A 62 -7.14 -10.66 -17.29
C ILE A 62 -5.70 -10.32 -16.88
N LYS A 63 -4.79 -11.29 -16.84
CA LYS A 63 -3.37 -11.04 -16.55
C LYS A 63 -2.74 -10.06 -17.54
N LYS A 64 -3.18 -10.05 -18.80
CA LYS A 64 -2.67 -9.15 -19.83
C LYS A 64 -3.04 -7.69 -19.62
N SER A 65 -4.04 -7.42 -18.79
CA SER A 65 -4.48 -6.07 -18.42
C SER A 65 -4.18 -5.76 -16.96
N ALA A 66 -3.25 -6.47 -16.32
CA ALA A 66 -2.95 -6.32 -14.90
C ALA A 66 -1.93 -5.20 -14.59
N ALA A 67 -1.46 -4.46 -15.60
CA ALA A 67 -0.49 -3.36 -15.45
C ALA A 67 0.81 -3.80 -14.74
N GLY A 68 1.45 -4.84 -15.27
CA GLY A 68 2.71 -5.37 -14.74
C GLY A 68 2.64 -6.09 -13.39
N LYS A 69 1.44 -6.31 -12.82
CA LYS A 69 1.25 -7.02 -11.54
C LYS A 69 1.51 -8.52 -11.69
N ASP A 70 2.31 -9.07 -10.78
CA ASP A 70 2.41 -10.50 -10.55
C ASP A 70 1.06 -11.02 -10.10
N MET A 71 0.46 -11.88 -10.91
CA MET A 71 -0.80 -12.56 -10.64
C MET A 71 -0.59 -14.05 -10.37
N ASP A 72 0.62 -14.58 -10.58
CA ASP A 72 0.88 -16.02 -10.54
C ASP A 72 1.54 -16.45 -9.22
N TYR A 73 2.42 -15.62 -8.67
CA TYR A 73 3.28 -15.98 -7.54
C TYR A 73 3.06 -15.16 -6.28
N GLN A 74 2.02 -14.30 -6.23
CA GLN A 74 1.65 -13.53 -5.03
C GLN A 74 1.55 -14.39 -3.75
N PRO A 75 0.93 -15.60 -3.77
CA PRO A 75 0.89 -16.47 -2.59
C PRO A 75 2.27 -16.85 -2.04
N VAL A 76 3.27 -17.02 -2.93
CA VAL A 76 4.65 -17.37 -2.57
C VAL A 76 5.38 -16.13 -2.07
N ALA A 77 5.16 -14.96 -2.69
CA ALA A 77 5.72 -13.68 -2.25
C ALA A 77 5.24 -13.28 -0.86
N ILE A 78 3.93 -13.38 -0.60
CA ILE A 78 3.35 -13.13 0.74
C ILE A 78 3.89 -14.12 1.76
N HIS A 79 4.02 -15.41 1.40
CA HIS A 79 4.61 -16.40 2.30
C HIS A 79 6.06 -16.03 2.67
N ALA A 80 6.88 -15.65 1.69
CA ALA A 80 8.26 -15.22 1.94
C ALA A 80 8.34 -13.96 2.82
N LEU A 81 7.47 -12.97 2.58
CA LEU A 81 7.34 -11.77 3.43
C LEU A 81 7.01 -12.17 4.88
N VAL A 82 5.99 -13.02 5.07
CA VAL A 82 5.56 -13.51 6.38
C VAL A 82 6.69 -14.26 7.08
N GLN A 83 7.37 -15.18 6.41
CA GLN A 83 8.48 -15.93 7.00
C GLN A 83 9.65 -15.02 7.40
N ARG A 84 9.93 -13.98 6.62
CA ARG A 84 10.95 -12.98 6.95
C ARG A 84 10.51 -12.14 8.16
N ALA A 85 9.26 -11.71 8.21
CA ALA A 85 8.70 -10.93 9.31
C ALA A 85 8.63 -11.74 10.61
N LEU A 86 8.29 -13.04 10.56
CA LEU A 86 8.33 -13.93 11.73
C LEU A 86 9.70 -13.99 12.39
N LYS A 87 10.78 -13.96 11.59
CA LYS A 87 12.16 -13.92 12.10
C LYS A 87 12.54 -12.54 12.63
N ALA A 88 12.16 -11.49 11.92
CA ALA A 88 12.51 -10.11 12.28
C ALA A 88 11.70 -9.57 13.46
N ARG A 89 10.48 -10.11 13.69
CA ARG A 89 9.51 -9.70 14.71
C ARG A 89 9.32 -8.17 14.75
N PRO A 90 8.89 -7.53 13.64
CA PRO A 90 8.55 -6.12 13.70
C PRO A 90 7.42 -5.87 14.69
N THR A 91 7.37 -4.68 15.26
CA THR A 91 6.26 -4.23 16.11
C THR A 91 4.95 -4.28 15.34
N ALA A 92 4.96 -3.83 14.09
CA ALA A 92 3.80 -3.89 13.21
C ALA A 92 4.18 -4.12 11.73
N LEU A 93 3.24 -4.71 10.99
CA LEU A 93 3.16 -4.70 9.53
C LEU A 93 1.95 -3.82 9.13
N ILE A 94 2.17 -2.85 8.26
CA ILE A 94 1.16 -1.91 7.77
C ILE A 94 0.96 -2.08 6.27
N ILE A 95 -0.29 -2.23 5.81
CA ILE A 95 -0.65 -2.21 4.39
C ILE A 95 -1.50 -0.97 4.09
N THR A 96 -1.01 -0.10 3.19
CA THR A 96 -1.61 1.22 2.87
C THR A 96 -2.61 1.19 1.72
N GLY A 97 -3.44 0.17 1.64
CA GLY A 97 -4.50 0.05 0.65
C GLY A 97 -4.17 -0.84 -0.53
N ASP A 98 -5.18 -1.00 -1.39
CA ASP A 98 -5.24 -1.89 -2.55
C ASP A 98 -4.78 -3.30 -2.18
N VAL A 99 -5.48 -3.81 -1.18
CA VAL A 99 -5.18 -5.09 -0.56
C VAL A 99 -5.55 -6.23 -1.49
N THR A 100 -6.69 -6.09 -2.18
CA THR A 100 -7.23 -7.07 -3.12
C THR A 100 -7.11 -6.58 -4.56
N PHE A 101 -7.08 -7.50 -5.52
CA PHE A 101 -6.95 -7.14 -6.94
C PHE A 101 -8.10 -6.26 -7.46
N ASN A 102 -9.35 -6.56 -7.05
CA ASN A 102 -10.58 -5.86 -7.47
C ASN A 102 -11.73 -6.12 -6.46
N GLY A 103 -11.47 -6.03 -5.16
CA GLY A 103 -12.50 -5.99 -4.12
C GLY A 103 -13.25 -7.29 -3.82
N ALA A 104 -12.72 -8.43 -4.27
CA ALA A 104 -13.31 -9.73 -3.98
C ALA A 104 -13.07 -10.13 -2.52
N LYS A 105 -14.15 -10.38 -1.77
CA LYS A 105 -14.10 -10.75 -0.33
C LYS A 105 -13.20 -11.95 -0.04
N ALA A 106 -13.27 -12.98 -0.88
CA ALA A 106 -12.44 -14.17 -0.75
C ALA A 106 -10.93 -13.87 -0.84
N SER A 107 -10.52 -12.82 -1.58
CA SER A 107 -9.14 -12.36 -1.63
C SER A 107 -8.69 -11.74 -0.31
N ALA A 108 -9.49 -10.84 0.27
CA ALA A 108 -9.18 -10.22 1.56
C ALA A 108 -9.07 -11.26 2.68
N GLU A 109 -10.01 -12.20 2.75
CA GLU A 109 -9.98 -13.29 3.72
C GLU A 109 -8.76 -14.20 3.53
N SER A 110 -8.43 -14.53 2.28
CA SER A 110 -7.28 -15.38 1.95
C SER A 110 -5.96 -14.71 2.29
N LEU A 111 -5.83 -13.39 2.05
CA LEU A 111 -4.68 -12.63 2.48
C LEU A 111 -4.58 -12.59 4.00
N MET A 112 -5.66 -12.26 4.72
CA MET A 112 -5.63 -12.19 6.18
C MET A 112 -5.22 -13.53 6.80
N ARG A 113 -5.74 -14.66 6.28
CA ARG A 113 -5.30 -16.00 6.72
C ARG A 113 -3.80 -16.23 6.52
N ARG A 114 -3.20 -15.69 5.46
CA ARG A 114 -1.75 -15.79 5.19
C ARG A 114 -0.92 -14.91 6.12
N LEU A 115 -1.50 -13.81 6.61
CA LEU A 115 -0.88 -12.90 7.57
C LEU A 115 -1.07 -13.34 9.03
N GLN A 116 -2.05 -14.21 9.30
CA GLN A 116 -2.37 -14.70 10.65
C GLN A 116 -1.16 -15.20 11.47
N PRO A 117 -0.17 -15.92 10.90
CA PRO A 117 1.00 -16.33 11.67
C PRO A 117 1.78 -15.15 12.31
N LEU A 118 1.73 -13.96 11.71
CA LEU A 118 2.35 -12.76 12.29
C LEU A 118 1.62 -12.30 13.54
N VAL A 119 0.29 -12.30 13.49
CA VAL A 119 -0.58 -11.96 14.62
C VAL A 119 -0.36 -12.94 15.77
N ASP A 120 -0.33 -14.24 15.46
CA ASP A 120 -0.13 -15.31 16.45
C ASP A 120 1.23 -15.20 17.17
N ASN A 121 2.24 -14.64 16.48
CA ASN A 121 3.57 -14.38 17.02
C ASN A 121 3.75 -12.94 17.58
N GLY A 122 2.64 -12.22 17.77
CA GLY A 122 2.62 -10.90 18.44
C GLY A 122 2.93 -9.69 17.55
N THR A 123 3.26 -9.89 16.27
CA THR A 123 3.38 -8.78 15.31
C THR A 123 1.99 -8.20 15.02
N LYS A 124 1.82 -6.88 15.16
CA LYS A 124 0.54 -6.24 14.86
C LYS A 124 0.35 -6.12 13.35
N VAL A 125 -0.86 -6.38 12.86
CA VAL A 125 -1.20 -6.22 11.44
C VAL A 125 -2.23 -5.10 11.34
N LEU A 126 -1.85 -3.98 10.72
CA LEU A 126 -2.65 -2.76 10.60
C LEU A 126 -2.90 -2.47 9.12
N ILE A 127 -4.15 -2.53 8.68
CA ILE A 127 -4.50 -2.44 7.26
C ILE A 127 -5.54 -1.33 7.07
N ILE A 128 -5.40 -0.56 6.00
CA ILE A 128 -6.43 0.38 5.48
C ILE A 128 -6.79 0.00 4.04
N PRO A 129 -8.00 0.32 3.58
CA PRO A 129 -8.42 0.02 2.20
C PRO A 129 -7.75 0.97 1.20
N GLY A 130 -7.65 0.51 -0.04
CA GLY A 130 -7.46 1.36 -1.22
C GLY A 130 -8.71 1.44 -2.08
N ASN A 131 -8.58 2.04 -3.26
CA ASN A 131 -9.74 2.28 -4.12
C ASN A 131 -10.30 0.99 -4.73
N HIS A 132 -9.51 -0.09 -4.78
CA HIS A 132 -9.93 -1.38 -5.30
C HIS A 132 -10.54 -2.33 -4.25
N ASP A 133 -10.75 -1.89 -3.01
CA ASP A 133 -11.12 -2.83 -1.94
C ASP A 133 -12.63 -2.86 -1.63
N ILE A 134 -13.26 -1.70 -1.45
CA ILE A 134 -14.63 -1.61 -0.92
C ILE A 134 -15.64 -1.45 -2.04
N TYR A 135 -16.62 -2.35 -2.12
CA TYR A 135 -17.68 -2.37 -3.12
C TYR A 135 -17.19 -2.17 -4.57
N ASP A 136 -16.04 -2.77 -4.90
CA ASP A 136 -15.49 -2.72 -6.24
C ASP A 136 -16.36 -3.52 -7.23
N GLY A 137 -16.93 -2.85 -8.23
CA GLY A 137 -17.76 -3.48 -9.25
C GLY A 137 -17.00 -4.38 -10.22
N TRP A 138 -15.68 -4.45 -10.14
CA TRP A 138 -14.81 -5.37 -10.87
C TRP A 138 -14.52 -6.68 -10.14
N ALA A 139 -15.12 -6.94 -8.98
CA ALA A 139 -14.96 -8.21 -8.28
C ALA A 139 -15.41 -9.40 -9.14
N ARG A 140 -14.44 -10.22 -9.58
CA ARG A 140 -14.67 -11.41 -10.43
C ARG A 140 -13.93 -12.65 -9.94
N ALA A 141 -14.52 -13.80 -10.26
CA ALA A 141 -13.84 -15.08 -10.35
C ALA A 141 -13.68 -15.49 -11.83
N TYR A 142 -12.58 -16.17 -12.16
CA TYR A 142 -12.20 -16.54 -13.52
C TYR A 142 -12.28 -18.06 -13.66
N LYS A 143 -13.24 -18.57 -14.46
CA LYS A 143 -13.46 -20.02 -14.65
C LYS A 143 -13.62 -20.35 -16.13
N GLY A 144 -12.75 -21.20 -16.66
CA GLY A 144 -12.73 -21.55 -18.07
C GLY A 144 -12.58 -20.30 -18.94
N LYS A 145 -13.65 -19.95 -19.67
CA LYS A 145 -13.74 -18.78 -20.55
C LYS A 145 -14.58 -17.63 -19.98
N GLN A 146 -15.02 -17.74 -18.72
CA GLN A 146 -15.98 -16.80 -18.13
C GLN A 146 -15.36 -16.00 -16.97
N GLN A 147 -15.75 -14.73 -16.88
CA GLN A 147 -15.58 -13.89 -15.69
C GLN A 147 -16.93 -13.83 -14.96
N LEU A 148 -16.97 -14.36 -13.74
CA LEU A 148 -18.19 -14.48 -12.93
C LEU A 148 -18.15 -13.44 -11.81
N MET A 149 -19.28 -12.78 -11.56
CA MET A 149 -19.42 -11.91 -10.38
C MET A 149 -19.13 -12.70 -9.10
N THR A 150 -18.48 -12.07 -8.13
CA THR A 150 -18.23 -12.63 -6.80
C THR A 150 -18.57 -11.61 -5.72
N GLU A 151 -18.59 -12.06 -4.46
CA GLU A 151 -18.95 -11.22 -3.33
C GLU A 151 -17.92 -10.08 -3.17
N GLN A 152 -18.44 -8.85 -3.08
CA GLN A 152 -17.67 -7.64 -2.83
C GLN A 152 -17.48 -7.42 -1.32
N ILE A 153 -16.49 -6.63 -0.94
CA ILE A 153 -16.25 -6.28 0.47
C ILE A 153 -17.06 -5.05 0.84
N SER A 154 -17.95 -5.16 1.83
CA SER A 154 -18.54 -3.99 2.48
C SER A 154 -17.61 -3.39 3.54
N PRO A 155 -17.85 -2.14 4.01
CA PRO A 155 -17.14 -1.61 5.17
C PRO A 155 -17.28 -2.47 6.44
N SER A 156 -18.38 -3.20 6.59
CA SER A 156 -18.57 -4.13 7.72
C SER A 156 -17.72 -5.39 7.54
N ASP A 157 -17.72 -5.98 6.35
CA ASP A 157 -16.87 -7.12 6.01
C ASP A 157 -15.39 -6.76 6.22
N TRP A 158 -14.98 -5.57 5.80
CA TRP A 158 -13.62 -5.08 6.00
C TRP A 158 -13.22 -5.10 7.48
N ARG A 159 -14.05 -4.52 8.35
CA ARG A 159 -13.79 -4.52 9.81
C ARG A 159 -13.78 -5.93 10.40
N GLN A 160 -14.61 -6.84 9.89
CA GLN A 160 -14.65 -8.23 10.35
C GLN A 160 -13.41 -9.02 9.92
N ILE A 161 -13.02 -8.90 8.64
CA ILE A 161 -11.87 -9.59 8.07
C ILE A 161 -10.59 -9.08 8.74
N PHE A 162 -10.40 -7.77 8.78
CA PHE A 162 -9.23 -7.11 9.36
C PHE A 162 -9.46 -6.68 10.82
N HIS A 163 -10.26 -7.44 11.57
CA HIS A 163 -10.62 -7.12 12.97
C HIS A 163 -9.40 -6.89 13.85
N THR A 164 -8.30 -7.60 13.60
CA THR A 164 -7.04 -7.48 14.35
C THR A 164 -6.48 -6.05 14.32
N SER A 165 -6.65 -5.32 13.22
CA SER A 165 -6.28 -3.90 13.10
C SER A 165 -7.12 -3.03 14.04
N TYR A 166 -8.43 -3.22 14.04
CA TYR A 166 -9.38 -2.44 14.84
C TYR A 166 -9.32 -2.80 16.33
N THR A 167 -8.94 -4.03 16.69
CA THR A 167 -8.68 -4.41 18.09
C THR A 167 -7.48 -3.66 18.67
N GLN A 168 -6.50 -3.27 17.85
CA GLN A 168 -5.39 -2.43 18.30
C GLN A 168 -5.74 -0.93 18.34
N ALA A 169 -6.91 -0.53 17.82
CA ALA A 169 -7.26 0.88 17.66
C ALA A 169 -7.55 1.54 19.01
N ALA A 170 -6.88 2.67 19.22
CA ALA A 170 -7.10 3.59 20.31
C ALA A 170 -8.21 4.61 20.03
N ALA A 171 -8.59 4.78 18.76
CA ALA A 171 -9.77 5.50 18.32
C ALA A 171 -10.13 5.03 16.91
N GLN A 172 -11.42 5.04 16.57
CA GLN A 172 -11.92 4.75 15.23
C GLN A 172 -12.75 5.94 14.75
N ASP A 173 -12.66 6.30 13.47
CA ASP A 173 -13.56 7.30 12.88
C ASP A 173 -14.94 6.65 12.64
N PRO A 174 -16.04 7.22 13.16
CA PRO A 174 -17.36 6.67 12.91
C PRO A 174 -17.82 6.82 11.44
N ASN A 175 -17.15 7.65 10.63
CA ASN A 175 -17.58 7.98 9.26
C ASN A 175 -16.73 7.33 8.16
N SER A 176 -15.69 6.59 8.52
CA SER A 176 -14.79 5.94 7.56
C SER A 176 -14.19 4.66 8.17
N LEU A 177 -13.34 3.98 7.42
CA LEU A 177 -12.54 2.87 7.92
C LEU A 177 -11.24 3.33 8.63
N SER A 178 -11.09 4.64 8.89
CA SER A 178 -9.93 5.23 9.55
C SER A 178 -9.85 4.88 11.05
N TYR A 179 -8.63 4.76 11.56
CA TYR A 179 -8.38 4.52 12.97
C TYR A 179 -7.01 5.03 13.41
N ARG A 180 -6.83 5.17 14.72
CA ARG A 180 -5.59 5.60 15.35
C ARG A 180 -5.07 4.47 16.24
N VAL A 181 -3.77 4.22 16.22
CA VAL A 181 -3.09 3.38 17.21
C VAL A 181 -2.00 4.19 17.93
N ASN A 182 -1.75 3.86 19.20
CA ASN A 182 -0.59 4.38 19.92
C ASN A 182 0.57 3.40 19.67
N LEU A 183 1.64 3.80 18.98
CA LEU A 183 2.77 2.90 18.74
C LEU A 183 3.52 2.64 20.05
N ASN A 184 3.95 3.73 20.69
CA ASN A 184 4.63 3.75 21.99
C ASN A 184 4.33 5.08 22.71
N HIS A 185 5.10 5.41 23.74
CA HIS A 185 4.91 6.66 24.49
C HIS A 185 5.28 7.92 23.69
N GLN A 186 5.99 7.80 22.57
CA GLN A 186 6.50 8.91 21.77
C GLN A 186 5.79 9.09 20.43
N TYR A 187 5.17 8.03 19.91
CA TYR A 187 4.57 8.02 18.59
C TYR A 187 3.13 7.48 18.61
N GLN A 188 2.28 8.10 17.81
CA GLN A 188 0.97 7.56 17.42
C GLN A 188 0.87 7.48 15.90
N LEU A 189 0.10 6.51 15.41
CA LEU A 189 -0.11 6.29 13.97
C LEU A 189 -1.57 6.56 13.65
N LEU A 190 -1.82 7.39 12.65
CA LEU A 190 -3.14 7.65 12.09
C LEU A 190 -3.23 6.92 10.76
N LEU A 191 -4.11 5.92 10.67
CA LEU A 191 -4.34 5.13 9.48
C LEU A 191 -5.67 5.59 8.88
N LEU A 192 -5.59 6.29 7.74
CA LEU A 192 -6.70 7.02 7.15
C LEU A 192 -7.25 6.27 5.94
N ASP A 193 -8.54 6.00 5.99
CA ASP A 193 -9.32 5.62 4.83
C ASP A 193 -9.60 6.87 3.99
N SER A 194 -9.00 6.90 2.81
CA SER A 194 -9.00 8.04 1.89
C SER A 194 -9.90 7.83 0.67
N ASN A 195 -10.63 6.70 0.63
CA ASN A 195 -11.25 6.23 -0.59
C ASN A 195 -12.67 6.77 -0.78
N ILE A 196 -13.11 6.84 -2.03
CA ILE A 196 -14.49 7.17 -2.38
C ILE A 196 -15.14 5.90 -2.94
N TYR A 197 -15.96 5.25 -2.13
CA TYR A 197 -16.71 4.06 -2.54
C TYR A 197 -18.21 4.24 -2.32
N THR A 198 -19.00 3.40 -2.98
CA THR A 198 -20.46 3.40 -2.86
C THR A 198 -20.90 2.93 -1.46
N ILE A 199 -22.16 3.17 -1.09
CA ILE A 199 -22.72 2.66 0.18
C ILE A 199 -23.28 1.24 0.09
N GLU A 200 -23.41 0.73 -1.15
CA GLU A 200 -23.92 -0.59 -1.49
C GLU A 200 -23.06 -1.20 -2.61
N PRO A 201 -23.12 -2.53 -2.84
CA PRO A 201 -22.40 -3.19 -3.93
C PRO A 201 -22.62 -2.51 -5.29
N SER A 202 -21.54 -2.35 -6.05
CA SER A 202 -21.54 -1.64 -7.33
C SER A 202 -21.34 -2.60 -8.50
N ASN A 203 -21.81 -2.23 -9.69
CA ASN A 203 -21.37 -2.85 -10.95
C ASN A 203 -20.49 -1.90 -11.79
N ARG A 204 -20.17 -0.72 -11.22
CA ARG A 204 -19.35 0.30 -11.86
C ARG A 204 -17.88 0.12 -11.50
N PRO A 205 -16.96 0.61 -12.35
CA PRO A 205 -15.57 0.78 -11.96
C PRO A 205 -15.42 1.46 -10.59
N PRO A 206 -14.39 1.11 -9.80
CA PRO A 206 -14.07 1.81 -8.58
C PRO A 206 -13.68 3.26 -8.89
N ASN A 207 -13.92 4.18 -7.96
CA ASN A 207 -13.45 5.55 -8.12
C ASN A 207 -11.95 5.59 -7.80
N THR A 208 -11.13 5.93 -8.78
CA THR A 208 -9.68 6.07 -8.59
C THR A 208 -9.31 7.21 -7.64
N GLY A 209 -10.13 8.26 -7.56
CA GLY A 209 -9.88 9.43 -6.71
C GLY A 209 -10.21 9.21 -5.24
N GLY A 210 -9.60 10.05 -4.40
CA GLY A 210 -9.69 9.94 -2.95
C GLY A 210 -10.01 11.26 -2.28
N LYS A 211 -10.76 11.21 -1.18
CA LYS A 211 -11.12 12.38 -0.39
C LYS A 211 -11.40 12.02 1.06
N LEU A 212 -10.94 12.86 1.99
CA LEU A 212 -11.38 12.78 3.39
C LEU A 212 -12.65 13.59 3.57
N SER A 213 -13.72 13.00 4.12
CA SER A 213 -14.94 13.74 4.43
C SER A 213 -14.67 14.89 5.42
N PRO A 214 -15.51 15.95 5.47
CA PRO A 214 -15.39 16.99 6.50
C PRO A 214 -15.40 16.43 7.93
N GLN A 215 -16.19 15.39 8.18
CA GLN A 215 -16.29 14.69 9.45
C GLN A 215 -14.99 13.95 9.78
N THR A 216 -14.43 13.23 8.80
CA THR A 216 -13.14 12.54 8.94
C THR A 216 -12.01 13.54 9.15
N LEU A 217 -11.96 14.67 8.44
CA LEU A 217 -10.98 15.74 8.68
C LEU A 217 -11.11 16.33 10.09
N SER A 218 -12.34 16.51 10.59
CA SER A 218 -12.58 16.95 11.97
C SER A 218 -12.06 15.92 12.97
N TRP A 219 -12.29 14.63 12.72
CA TRP A 219 -11.77 13.53 13.52
C TRP A 219 -10.22 13.49 13.49
N VAL A 220 -9.60 13.63 12.31
CA VAL A 220 -8.13 13.70 12.16
C VAL A 220 -7.57 14.84 13.01
N ARG A 221 -8.16 16.04 12.93
CA ARG A 221 -7.75 17.18 13.77
C ARG A 221 -7.82 16.84 15.26
N GLN A 222 -8.89 16.17 15.70
CA GLN A 222 -9.03 15.75 17.10
C GLN A 222 -7.95 14.75 17.50
N GLN A 223 -7.67 13.74 16.67
CA GLN A 223 -6.65 12.73 16.97
C GLN A 223 -5.23 13.31 16.99
N LEU A 224 -4.91 14.23 16.07
CA LEU A 224 -3.65 14.97 16.07
C LEU A 224 -3.50 15.81 17.35
N ALA A 225 -4.57 16.48 17.80
CA ALA A 225 -4.56 17.23 19.05
C ALA A 225 -4.35 16.32 20.27
N ILE A 226 -5.02 15.16 20.33
CA ILE A 226 -4.82 14.19 21.41
C ILE A 226 -3.36 13.73 21.48
N GLY A 227 -2.73 13.45 20.33
CA GLY A 227 -1.30 13.12 20.28
C GLY A 227 -0.42 14.22 20.82
N ALA A 228 -0.64 15.45 20.35
CA ALA A 228 0.11 16.62 20.82
C ALA A 228 -0.03 16.84 22.34
N HIS A 229 -1.24 16.71 22.89
CA HIS A 229 -1.48 16.79 24.34
C HIS A 229 -0.80 15.66 25.12
N ALA A 230 -0.67 14.48 24.52
CA ALA A 230 0.04 13.34 25.10
C ALA A 230 1.55 13.35 24.79
N HIS A 231 2.09 14.43 24.20
CA HIS A 231 3.48 14.54 23.73
C HIS A 231 3.91 13.42 22.76
N ARG A 232 2.96 12.88 22.00
CA ARG A 232 3.19 11.88 20.94
C ARG A 232 3.23 12.54 19.57
N LYS A 233 4.29 12.27 18.80
CA LYS A 233 4.41 12.63 17.40
C LYS A 233 3.48 11.76 16.57
N SER A 234 2.72 12.38 15.67
CA SER A 234 1.82 11.69 14.76
C SER A 234 2.53 11.30 13.48
N ILE A 235 2.31 10.07 13.01
CA ILE A 235 2.68 9.57 11.69
C ILE A 235 1.41 9.19 10.96
N VAL A 236 1.27 9.58 9.70
CA VAL A 236 0.06 9.34 8.92
C VAL A 236 0.29 8.27 7.87
N PHE A 237 -0.72 7.43 7.65
CA PHE A 237 -0.77 6.41 6.62
C PHE A 237 -2.09 6.59 5.88
N MET A 238 -2.06 6.65 4.55
CA MET A 238 -3.26 6.69 3.71
C MET A 238 -2.98 6.00 2.38
N HIS A 239 -3.99 5.80 1.54
CA HIS A 239 -3.77 5.17 0.23
C HIS A 239 -3.33 6.19 -0.83
N HIS A 240 -4.14 7.24 -1.01
CA HIS A 240 -3.89 8.32 -1.98
C HIS A 240 -2.71 9.20 -1.57
N ASN A 241 -2.07 9.87 -2.52
CA ASN A 241 -0.90 10.69 -2.23
C ASN A 241 -1.26 12.06 -1.64
N LEU A 242 -0.34 12.64 -0.87
CA LEU A 242 -0.43 14.01 -0.36
C LEU A 242 0.06 15.02 -1.40
N TYR A 243 1.10 14.65 -2.15
CA TYR A 243 1.75 15.47 -3.17
C TYR A 243 1.64 14.86 -4.56
N ASN A 244 1.93 15.68 -5.56
CA ASN A 244 2.11 15.23 -6.93
C ASN A 244 3.51 14.62 -7.09
N HIS A 245 3.56 13.30 -7.29
CA HIS A 245 4.80 12.54 -7.54
C HIS A 245 5.09 12.33 -9.03
N ASN A 246 4.16 12.72 -9.91
CA ASN A 246 4.39 12.71 -11.35
C ASN A 246 3.50 13.75 -12.04
N GLU A 247 4.11 14.84 -12.53
CA GLU A 247 3.35 15.94 -13.16
C GLU A 247 2.54 15.50 -14.39
N ALA A 248 2.92 14.40 -15.04
CA ALA A 248 2.20 13.88 -16.18
C ALA A 248 1.03 12.96 -15.81
N VAL A 249 1.03 12.36 -14.61
CA VAL A 249 0.03 11.37 -14.14
C VAL A 249 -0.25 11.59 -12.64
N ASN A 250 -1.29 12.38 -12.34
CA ASN A 250 -1.64 12.73 -10.95
C ASN A 250 -3.15 12.86 -10.68
N ALA A 251 -3.96 13.05 -11.72
CA ALA A 251 -5.41 13.14 -11.58
C ALA A 251 -5.97 11.82 -11.04
N GLY A 252 -6.70 11.89 -9.93
CA GLY A 252 -7.20 10.71 -9.22
C GLY A 252 -6.18 10.04 -8.29
N TYR A 253 -4.89 10.41 -8.33
CA TYR A 253 -3.87 9.81 -7.46
C TYR A 253 -3.60 10.63 -6.20
N VAL A 254 -3.56 11.95 -6.35
CA VAL A 254 -3.44 12.88 -5.22
C VAL A 254 -4.82 13.03 -4.57
N LEU A 255 -4.85 13.02 -3.23
CA LEU A 255 -6.06 13.28 -2.45
C LEU A 255 -6.70 14.62 -2.87
N ASP A 256 -7.98 14.58 -3.26
CA ASP A 256 -8.72 15.72 -3.81
C ASP A 256 -8.69 16.96 -2.91
N ASN A 257 -8.73 16.74 -1.60
CA ASN A 257 -8.67 17.78 -0.58
C ASN A 257 -7.37 17.73 0.25
N SER A 258 -6.26 17.33 -0.38
CA SER A 258 -4.90 17.33 0.19
C SER A 258 -4.54 18.65 0.88
N ASP A 259 -4.94 19.80 0.34
CA ASP A 259 -4.70 21.12 0.97
C ASP A 259 -5.30 21.24 2.38
N ALA A 260 -6.48 20.66 2.62
CA ALA A 260 -7.09 20.65 3.94
C ALA A 260 -6.28 19.78 4.91
N LEU A 261 -5.79 18.63 4.44
CA LEU A 261 -4.94 17.75 5.22
C LEU A 261 -3.57 18.40 5.49
N LYS A 262 -2.88 18.95 4.49
CA LYS A 262 -1.59 19.67 4.63
C LYS A 262 -1.64 20.77 5.69
N LYS A 263 -2.73 21.53 5.76
CA LYS A 263 -2.95 22.55 6.82
C LYS A 263 -2.97 21.93 8.23
N LEU A 264 -3.62 20.77 8.40
CA LEU A 264 -3.62 20.04 9.67
C LEU A 264 -2.23 19.47 9.98
N LEU A 265 -1.59 18.81 9.01
CA LEU A 265 -0.26 18.21 9.20
C LEU A 265 0.79 19.25 9.59
N THR A 266 0.75 20.43 8.95
CA THR A 266 1.60 21.57 9.28
C THR A 266 1.34 22.07 10.70
N LYS A 267 0.07 22.32 11.05
CA LYS A 267 -0.32 22.83 12.38
C LYS A 267 0.13 21.92 13.53
N TYR A 268 0.08 20.61 13.33
CA TYR A 268 0.44 19.61 14.34
C TYR A 268 1.84 19.03 14.15
N HIS A 269 2.67 19.64 13.30
CA HIS A 269 4.07 19.26 13.05
C HIS A 269 4.25 17.77 12.73
N VAL A 270 3.37 17.22 11.89
CA VAL A 270 3.48 15.83 11.41
C VAL A 270 4.71 15.71 10.51
N PRO A 271 5.73 14.93 10.88
CA PRO A 271 6.98 14.89 10.13
C PRO A 271 6.90 13.99 8.88
N LEU A 272 6.02 12.99 8.90
CA LEU A 272 6.06 11.89 7.95
C LEU A 272 4.65 11.35 7.66
N LEU A 273 4.40 11.15 6.37
CA LEU A 273 3.22 10.46 5.84
C LEU A 273 3.65 9.33 4.90
N PHE A 274 2.97 8.19 4.99
CA PHE A 274 3.12 7.07 4.06
C PHE A 274 1.89 6.93 3.17
N SER A 275 2.10 6.70 1.89
CA SER A 275 1.04 6.44 0.90
C SER A 275 1.43 5.34 -0.11
N GLY A 276 0.55 5.07 -1.07
CA GLY A 276 0.73 4.09 -2.15
C GLY A 276 0.09 4.57 -3.45
N HIS A 277 -0.79 3.74 -4.03
CA HIS A 277 -1.70 4.05 -5.14
C HIS A 277 -1.05 4.24 -6.52
N ILE A 278 -0.02 5.09 -6.63
CA ILE A 278 0.72 5.28 -7.90
C ILE A 278 1.64 4.11 -8.24
N HIS A 279 1.81 3.17 -7.31
CA HIS A 279 2.68 1.99 -7.38
C HIS A 279 4.18 2.26 -7.54
N ALA A 280 4.61 3.50 -7.77
CA ALA A 280 6.01 3.88 -7.85
C ALA A 280 6.59 4.17 -6.46
N GLN A 281 7.81 3.69 -6.22
CA GLN A 281 8.57 4.04 -5.03
C GLN A 281 9.11 5.47 -5.15
N ASP A 282 8.60 6.39 -4.34
CA ASP A 282 9.06 7.78 -4.33
C ASP A 282 9.06 8.39 -2.92
N ILE A 283 9.96 9.32 -2.66
CA ILE A 283 10.04 10.07 -1.41
C ILE A 283 10.15 11.56 -1.75
N SER A 284 9.21 12.35 -1.25
CA SER A 284 9.07 13.74 -1.65
C SER A 284 8.86 14.66 -0.45
N ARG A 285 9.61 15.77 -0.42
CA ARG A 285 9.16 16.97 0.30
C ARG A 285 8.09 17.65 -0.52
N ASP A 286 7.23 18.45 0.13
CA ASP A 286 6.28 19.30 -0.59
C ASP A 286 6.99 20.12 -1.69
N PRO A 287 6.69 19.87 -2.99
CA PRO A 287 7.31 20.59 -4.08
C PRO A 287 7.05 22.10 -4.03
N ALA A 288 5.94 22.52 -3.40
CA ALA A 288 5.61 23.93 -3.20
C ALA A 288 6.24 24.54 -1.93
N GLY A 289 6.84 23.72 -1.07
CA GLY A 289 7.48 24.16 0.18
C GLY A 289 6.53 24.69 1.25
N GLN A 290 5.24 24.34 1.21
CA GLN A 290 4.21 24.89 2.10
C GLN A 290 3.88 23.97 3.29
N CYS A 291 4.14 22.68 3.16
CA CYS A 291 3.90 21.66 4.16
C CYS A 291 5.22 20.95 4.51
N PRO A 292 5.66 20.94 5.78
CA PRO A 292 6.95 20.37 6.17
C PRO A 292 6.96 18.84 6.21
N THR A 293 5.78 18.20 6.13
CA THR A 293 5.64 16.75 6.10
C THR A 293 6.37 16.18 4.89
N ILE A 294 7.15 15.12 5.10
CA ILE A 294 7.73 14.33 4.02
C ILE A 294 6.75 13.20 3.71
N GLU A 295 6.50 12.96 2.43
CA GLU A 295 5.72 11.81 1.96
C GLU A 295 6.66 10.71 1.49
N VAL A 296 6.39 9.48 1.93
CA VAL A 296 7.01 8.25 1.41
C VAL A 296 5.93 7.43 0.73
N VAL A 297 5.98 7.37 -0.59
CA VAL A 297 5.12 6.48 -1.37
C VAL A 297 5.79 5.12 -1.46
N SER A 298 5.10 4.08 -1.01
CA SER A 298 5.59 2.72 -1.16
C SER A 298 5.31 2.22 -2.57
N GLY A 299 6.34 1.74 -3.26
CA GLY A 299 6.13 1.02 -4.51
C GLY A 299 5.27 -0.23 -4.30
N ALA A 300 4.44 -0.58 -5.28
CA ALA A 300 3.46 -1.65 -5.10
C ALA A 300 4.10 -3.01 -4.89
N PHE A 301 3.62 -3.75 -3.89
CA PHE A 301 4.15 -5.08 -3.57
C PHE A 301 3.87 -6.11 -4.68
N SER A 302 2.81 -5.88 -5.45
CA SER A 302 2.39 -6.74 -6.57
C SER A 302 3.22 -6.58 -7.85
N ILE A 303 4.03 -5.52 -7.99
CA ILE A 303 4.84 -5.30 -9.20
C ILE A 303 6.34 -5.39 -8.88
N SER A 304 7.21 -5.21 -9.87
CA SER A 304 8.66 -5.11 -9.62
C SER A 304 9.00 -3.95 -8.67
N PRO A 305 9.80 -4.17 -7.59
CA PRO A 305 10.54 -5.37 -7.22
C PRO A 305 9.92 -6.14 -6.03
N ALA A 306 8.60 -6.07 -5.84
CA ALA A 306 7.87 -6.53 -4.66
C ALA A 306 8.49 -5.93 -3.38
N SER A 307 8.59 -4.60 -3.37
CA SER A 307 9.23 -3.84 -2.31
C SER A 307 8.33 -3.64 -1.10
N TYR A 308 8.99 -3.41 0.03
CA TYR A 308 8.36 -2.95 1.26
C TYR A 308 9.38 -2.09 2.02
N GLY A 309 8.90 -1.16 2.85
CA GLY A 309 9.73 -0.32 3.70
C GLY A 309 9.93 -0.92 5.09
N ILE A 310 11.11 -0.72 5.67
CA ILE A 310 11.35 -0.87 7.10
C ILE A 310 11.49 0.53 7.69
N VAL A 311 10.65 0.85 8.66
CA VAL A 311 10.65 2.11 9.40
C VAL A 311 11.10 1.85 10.82
N SER A 312 12.22 2.44 11.21
CA SER A 312 12.72 2.36 12.59
C SER A 312 12.47 3.69 13.30
N PHE A 313 11.71 3.61 14.39
CA PHE A 313 11.41 4.71 15.30
C PHE A 313 12.34 4.64 16.50
N SER A 314 12.81 5.79 16.95
CA SER A 314 13.60 5.98 18.18
C SER A 314 13.26 7.35 18.78
N PRO A 315 13.71 7.68 19.99
CA PRO A 315 13.44 8.99 20.60
C PRO A 315 13.86 10.20 19.74
N ASP A 316 15.02 10.08 19.09
CA ASP A 316 15.73 11.14 18.42
C ASP A 316 15.64 11.07 16.88
N GLN A 317 15.24 9.93 16.30
CA GLN A 317 15.11 9.81 14.85
C GLN A 317 14.04 8.83 14.37
N ILE A 318 13.61 9.04 13.13
CA ILE A 318 12.90 8.07 12.29
C ILE A 318 13.78 7.77 11.08
N THR A 319 13.94 6.49 10.77
CA THR A 319 14.60 6.07 9.52
C THR A 319 13.66 5.21 8.69
N TYR A 320 13.71 5.36 7.37
CA TYR A 320 13.05 4.49 6.41
C TYR A 320 14.11 3.87 5.50
N GLN A 321 13.94 2.59 5.21
CA GLN A 321 14.75 1.87 4.25
C GLN A 321 13.89 0.95 3.39
N LYS A 322 13.89 1.17 2.08
CA LYS A 322 13.30 0.22 1.13
C LYS A 322 14.03 -1.11 1.18
N LYS A 323 13.27 -2.20 1.13
CA LYS A 323 13.73 -3.58 0.97
C LYS A 323 12.92 -4.25 -0.14
N THR A 324 13.48 -5.34 -0.67
CA THR A 324 12.83 -6.17 -1.69
C THR A 324 12.61 -7.58 -1.15
N THR A 325 11.57 -8.24 -1.65
CA THR A 325 11.25 -9.61 -1.24
C THR A 325 12.20 -10.61 -1.91
N ASN A 326 12.82 -11.48 -1.12
CA ASN A 326 13.63 -12.59 -1.59
C ASN A 326 12.93 -13.91 -1.27
N LEU A 327 12.47 -14.61 -2.30
CA LEU A 327 11.76 -15.88 -2.15
C LEU A 327 12.68 -17.04 -1.83
N THR A 328 13.92 -17.01 -2.34
CA THR A 328 14.85 -18.15 -2.37
C THR A 328 15.01 -18.87 -1.03
N PRO A 329 15.11 -18.18 0.13
CA PRO A 329 15.24 -18.85 1.42
C PRO A 329 14.00 -19.66 1.83
N TYR A 330 12.84 -19.40 1.25
CA TYR A 330 11.53 -19.91 1.67
C TYR A 330 10.84 -20.79 0.62
N LEU A 331 11.47 -21.02 -0.52
CA LEU A 331 10.95 -21.94 -1.54
C LEU A 331 11.03 -23.39 -1.06
N THR A 332 9.96 -24.16 -1.30
CA THR A 332 9.96 -25.62 -1.19
C THR A 332 10.83 -26.26 -2.27
N SER A 333 11.20 -27.53 -2.10
CA SER A 333 11.98 -28.27 -3.10
C SER A 333 11.29 -28.33 -4.47
N ALA A 334 9.95 -28.33 -4.52
CA ALA A 334 9.20 -28.26 -5.77
C ALA A 334 9.27 -26.86 -6.39
N GLN A 335 9.04 -25.81 -5.60
CA GLN A 335 9.09 -24.42 -6.07
C GLN A 335 10.47 -24.01 -6.57
N ARG A 336 11.55 -24.54 -5.99
CA ARG A 336 12.94 -24.29 -6.46
C ARG A 336 13.20 -24.75 -7.89
N LYS A 337 12.38 -25.67 -8.43
CA LYS A 337 12.47 -26.11 -9.83
C LYS A 337 11.84 -25.11 -10.79
N ASN A 338 11.02 -24.19 -10.31
CA ASN A 338 10.45 -23.13 -11.15
C ASN A 338 11.47 -21.98 -11.29
N PRO A 339 11.94 -21.67 -12.52
CA PRO A 339 12.95 -20.64 -12.75
C PRO A 339 12.47 -19.23 -12.42
N ASP A 340 11.17 -18.94 -12.57
CA ASP A 340 10.61 -17.63 -12.22
C ASP A 340 10.63 -17.43 -10.70
N LEU A 341 10.24 -18.43 -9.92
CA LEU A 341 10.32 -18.35 -8.46
C LEU A 341 11.77 -18.27 -7.96
N LEU A 342 12.68 -19.04 -8.56
CA LEU A 342 14.10 -19.02 -8.21
C LEU A 342 14.76 -17.67 -8.56
N HIS A 343 14.32 -17.03 -9.64
CA HIS A 343 14.82 -15.74 -10.12
C HIS A 343 13.72 -14.68 -10.10
N TYR A 344 13.00 -14.58 -8.98
CA TYR A 344 11.77 -13.78 -8.87
C TYR A 344 11.91 -12.32 -9.30
N GLN A 345 13.02 -11.67 -8.94
CA GLN A 345 13.26 -10.29 -9.35
C GLN A 345 13.45 -10.13 -10.87
N ARG A 346 14.00 -11.16 -11.54
CA ARG A 346 14.10 -11.19 -13.01
C ARG A 346 12.72 -11.41 -13.64
N TYR A 347 11.90 -12.28 -13.05
CA TYR A 347 10.51 -12.50 -13.47
C TYR A 347 9.69 -11.20 -13.37
N LEU A 348 9.68 -10.54 -12.20
CA LEU A 348 8.94 -9.29 -11.99
C LEU A 348 9.41 -8.19 -12.94
N LYS A 349 10.73 -8.04 -13.12
CA LYS A 349 11.27 -7.07 -14.05
C LYS A 349 10.81 -7.35 -15.48
N ARG A 350 10.84 -8.61 -15.94
CA ARG A 350 10.36 -8.97 -17.27
C ARG A 350 8.88 -8.60 -17.44
N LEU A 351 8.04 -8.98 -16.48
CA LEU A 351 6.60 -8.66 -16.51
C LEU A 351 6.34 -7.15 -16.58
N PHE A 352 7.11 -6.36 -15.83
CA PHE A 352 6.99 -4.91 -15.83
C PHE A 352 7.47 -4.28 -17.16
N LEU A 353 8.58 -4.77 -17.73
CA LEU A 353 9.08 -4.27 -19.00
C LEU A 353 8.10 -4.56 -20.15
N GLU A 354 7.53 -5.77 -20.20
CA GLU A 354 6.53 -6.15 -21.21
C GLU A 354 5.30 -5.23 -21.17
N ASP A 355 4.85 -4.83 -19.98
CA ASP A 355 3.74 -3.89 -19.79
C ASP A 355 4.11 -2.46 -20.24
N GLY A 356 5.28 -1.96 -19.83
CA GLY A 356 5.77 -0.64 -20.22
C GLY A 356 6.08 -0.50 -21.71
N GLU A 357 6.58 -1.56 -22.34
CA GLU A 357 6.79 -1.64 -23.79
C GLU A 357 5.45 -1.54 -24.54
N ALA A 358 4.42 -2.26 -24.09
CA ALA A 358 3.09 -2.22 -24.71
C ALA A 358 2.46 -0.81 -24.69
N LEU A 359 2.65 -0.07 -23.59
CA LEU A 359 2.23 1.34 -23.49
C LEU A 359 2.91 2.21 -24.57
N ALA A 360 4.22 2.05 -24.74
CA ALA A 360 5.00 2.80 -25.72
C ALA A 360 4.58 2.45 -27.16
N TYR A 361 4.41 1.16 -27.47
CA TYR A 361 3.95 0.73 -28.79
C TYR A 361 2.61 1.35 -29.15
N GLY A 362 1.62 1.26 -28.26
CA GLY A 362 0.28 1.79 -28.51
C GLY A 362 0.30 3.28 -28.84
N ASP A 363 0.94 4.08 -27.98
CA ASP A 363 0.98 5.53 -28.17
C ASP A 363 1.83 5.94 -29.38
N LEU A 364 2.96 5.28 -29.65
CA LEU A 364 3.79 5.61 -30.82
C LEU A 364 3.10 5.28 -32.14
N LEU A 365 2.37 4.16 -32.22
CA LEU A 365 1.55 3.80 -33.38
C LEU A 365 0.45 4.83 -33.64
N ASP A 366 -0.24 5.27 -32.58
CA ASP A 366 -1.26 6.33 -32.65
C ASP A 366 -0.68 7.68 -33.11
N ASN A 367 0.62 7.90 -32.87
CA ASN A 367 1.38 9.07 -33.32
C ASN A 367 2.13 8.83 -34.65
N GLY A 368 1.78 7.80 -35.42
CA GLY A 368 2.25 7.59 -36.79
C GLY A 368 3.66 7.01 -36.92
N VAL A 369 4.26 6.53 -35.83
CA VAL A 369 5.52 5.78 -35.88
C VAL A 369 5.21 4.33 -36.23
N THR A 370 5.59 3.89 -37.43
CA THR A 370 5.25 2.54 -37.95
C THR A 370 6.46 1.69 -38.28
N ASN A 371 7.67 2.27 -38.24
CA ASN A 371 8.90 1.52 -38.45
C ASN A 371 9.18 0.63 -37.24
N GLU A 372 9.26 -0.69 -37.47
CA GLU A 372 9.42 -1.70 -36.42
C GLU A 372 10.70 -1.49 -35.60
N HIS A 373 11.82 -1.19 -36.24
CA HIS A 373 13.10 -0.96 -35.55
C HIS A 373 13.04 0.28 -34.62
N ASP A 374 12.43 1.37 -35.09
CA ASP A 374 12.22 2.58 -34.28
C ASP A 374 11.29 2.32 -33.09
N LEU A 375 10.17 1.63 -33.33
CA LEU A 375 9.21 1.26 -32.29
C LEU A 375 9.85 0.41 -31.20
N ASP A 376 10.57 -0.63 -31.61
CA ASP A 376 11.31 -1.54 -30.74
C ASP A 376 12.35 -0.82 -29.88
N ALA A 377 13.13 0.09 -30.47
CA ALA A 377 14.13 0.86 -29.73
C ALA A 377 13.45 1.77 -28.69
N ALA A 378 12.38 2.46 -29.08
CA ALA A 378 11.63 3.36 -28.22
C ALA A 378 10.94 2.61 -27.07
N ALA A 379 10.25 1.51 -27.38
CA ALA A 379 9.53 0.70 -26.41
C ALA A 379 10.47 0.14 -25.35
N ARG A 380 11.61 -0.45 -25.75
CA ARG A 380 12.62 -0.96 -24.82
C ARG A 380 13.15 0.13 -23.89
N LEU A 381 13.50 1.30 -24.44
CA LEU A 381 13.98 2.42 -23.64
C LEU A 381 12.91 2.92 -22.66
N MET A 382 11.67 3.05 -23.12
CA MET A 382 10.53 3.46 -22.29
C MET A 382 10.30 2.46 -21.15
N GLY A 383 10.30 1.16 -21.43
CA GLY A 383 10.20 0.11 -20.42
C GLY A 383 11.29 0.24 -19.35
N ILE A 384 12.55 0.45 -19.75
CA ILE A 384 13.68 0.63 -18.83
C ILE A 384 13.50 1.89 -17.96
N LEU A 385 13.14 3.03 -18.55
CA LEU A 385 12.96 4.29 -17.83
C LEU A 385 11.77 4.23 -16.88
N ASN A 386 10.66 3.65 -17.33
CA ASN A 386 9.48 3.43 -16.50
C ASN A 386 9.81 2.51 -15.32
N TRP A 387 10.54 1.41 -15.57
CA TRP A 387 10.96 0.49 -14.52
C TRP A 387 11.81 1.19 -13.47
N ARG A 388 12.77 2.03 -13.88
CA ARG A 388 13.61 2.80 -12.94
C ARG A 388 12.81 3.77 -12.08
N PHE A 389 11.83 4.46 -12.65
CA PHE A 389 10.93 5.33 -11.88
C PHE A 389 10.10 4.53 -10.88
N PHE A 390 9.45 3.44 -11.31
CA PHE A 390 8.62 2.64 -10.41
C PHE A 390 9.41 1.94 -9.31
N THR A 391 10.68 1.58 -9.55
CA THR A 391 11.56 1.07 -8.50
C THR A 391 12.20 2.15 -7.63
N GLY A 392 12.07 3.44 -7.95
CA GLY A 392 12.74 4.54 -7.25
C GLY A 392 14.26 4.55 -7.47
N ASP A 393 14.73 4.05 -8.61
CA ASP A 393 16.14 4.02 -9.05
C ASP A 393 16.38 5.03 -10.20
N ASP A 394 15.76 6.19 -10.07
CA ASP A 394 15.65 7.30 -11.03
C ASP A 394 16.59 8.47 -10.75
N HIS A 395 17.69 8.20 -10.04
CA HIS A 395 18.79 9.16 -9.84
C HIS A 395 20.01 8.77 -10.69
N PRO A 396 19.95 8.87 -12.04
CA PRO A 396 21.05 8.43 -12.90
C PRO A 396 22.32 9.24 -12.66
N SER A 397 23.46 8.58 -12.78
CA SER A 397 24.73 9.30 -12.95
C SER A 397 24.74 10.11 -14.25
N LYS A 398 25.62 11.12 -14.34
CA LYS A 398 25.81 11.90 -15.58
C LYS A 398 26.12 11.02 -16.80
N ALA A 399 26.83 9.92 -16.59
CA ALA A 399 27.16 8.97 -17.65
C ALA A 399 25.94 8.17 -18.11
N GLU A 400 25.10 7.71 -17.17
CA GLU A 400 23.85 7.02 -17.50
C GLU A 400 22.87 7.95 -18.21
N LEU A 401 22.72 9.19 -17.73
CA LEU A 401 21.86 10.18 -18.38
C LEU A 401 22.30 10.43 -19.84
N LYS A 402 23.60 10.62 -20.07
CA LYS A 402 24.16 10.75 -21.43
C LYS A 402 23.87 9.51 -22.28
N ARG A 403 23.91 8.31 -21.70
CA ARG A 403 23.58 7.07 -22.41
C ARG A 403 22.10 7.00 -22.78
N PHE A 404 21.17 7.39 -21.90
CA PHE A 404 19.75 7.42 -22.22
C PHE A 404 19.44 8.39 -23.35
N HIS A 405 20.01 9.60 -23.32
CA HIS A 405 19.83 10.57 -24.40
C HIS A 405 20.47 10.15 -25.73
N ALA A 406 21.51 9.31 -25.70
CA ALA A 406 22.17 8.78 -26.89
C ALA A 406 21.50 7.51 -27.43
N ASP A 407 20.54 6.95 -26.72
CA ASP A 407 19.80 5.77 -27.15
C ASP A 407 18.92 6.12 -28.37
N PRO A 408 18.93 5.33 -29.46
CA PRO A 408 18.11 5.58 -30.63
C PRO A 408 16.62 5.73 -30.33
N GLY A 409 16.12 5.03 -29.30
CA GLY A 409 14.74 5.11 -28.85
C GLY A 409 14.35 6.49 -28.33
N TRP A 410 15.29 7.28 -27.81
CA TRP A 410 14.99 8.59 -27.21
C TRP A 410 14.35 9.54 -28.22
N ALA A 411 14.97 9.70 -29.40
CA ALA A 411 14.47 10.58 -30.44
C ALA A 411 13.12 10.12 -31.00
N VAL A 412 12.82 8.82 -30.93
CA VAL A 412 11.53 8.26 -31.35
C VAL A 412 10.46 8.53 -30.30
N LEU A 413 10.76 8.36 -29.01
CA LEU A 413 9.83 8.68 -27.90
C LEU A 413 9.43 10.16 -27.90
N GLU A 414 10.33 11.06 -28.29
CA GLU A 414 10.04 12.49 -28.40
C GLU A 414 9.05 12.86 -29.50
N ARG A 415 8.75 11.95 -30.44
CA ARG A 415 7.74 12.15 -31.49
C ARG A 415 6.32 12.15 -30.94
N SER A 416 6.09 11.47 -29.81
CA SER A 416 4.82 11.56 -29.08
C SER A 416 4.84 12.72 -28.08
N PRO A 417 3.87 13.66 -28.14
CA PRO A 417 3.74 14.70 -27.13
C PRO A 417 3.52 14.15 -25.72
N MET A 418 2.80 13.04 -25.58
CA MET A 418 2.50 12.41 -24.29
C MET A 418 3.76 11.78 -23.71
N LEU A 419 4.44 10.91 -24.46
CA LEU A 419 5.66 10.25 -23.99
C LEU A 419 6.77 11.26 -23.74
N ARG A 420 6.91 12.30 -24.58
CA ARG A 420 7.85 13.40 -24.34
C ARG A 420 7.57 14.13 -23.02
N ARG A 421 6.30 14.35 -22.65
CA ARG A 421 5.93 14.95 -21.36
C ARG A 421 6.29 14.01 -20.22
N TYR A 422 5.97 12.73 -20.36
CA TYR A 422 6.21 11.71 -19.36
C TYR A 422 7.72 11.47 -19.12
N LEU A 423 8.54 11.44 -20.17
CA LEU A 423 10.00 11.30 -20.05
C LEU A 423 10.63 12.37 -19.15
N LYS A 424 10.10 13.60 -19.18
CA LYS A 424 10.60 14.69 -18.33
C LYS A 424 10.34 14.44 -16.84
N THR A 425 9.37 13.60 -16.50
CA THR A 425 8.96 13.37 -15.10
C THR A 425 9.56 12.10 -14.49
N ILE A 426 10.11 11.18 -15.30
CA ILE A 426 10.55 9.85 -14.82
C ILE A 426 12.06 9.57 -14.96
N VAL A 427 12.79 10.38 -15.75
CA VAL A 427 14.18 10.07 -16.10
C VAL A 427 15.15 10.39 -14.98
N GLN A 428 14.90 11.52 -14.32
CA GLN A 428 15.74 12.04 -13.26
C GLN A 428 14.89 12.70 -12.19
N ASP A 429 14.90 12.13 -10.99
CA ASP A 429 14.39 12.80 -9.80
C ASP A 429 15.43 13.79 -9.24
N HIS A 430 14.91 14.89 -8.71
CA HIS A 430 15.65 16.01 -8.14
C HIS A 430 15.27 16.30 -6.68
N ASN A 431 14.39 15.49 -6.06
CA ASN A 431 13.90 15.69 -4.71
C ASN A 431 14.74 14.92 -3.66
N LEU A 432 14.18 13.88 -3.04
CA LEU A 432 14.87 13.08 -2.01
C LEU A 432 15.27 11.72 -2.55
N ASN A 433 16.16 11.05 -1.82
CA ASN A 433 16.51 9.67 -2.14
C ASN A 433 15.30 8.74 -1.94
N ASN A 434 14.85 8.08 -3.00
CA ASN A 434 13.65 7.23 -2.99
C ASN A 434 13.80 5.88 -2.26
N GLN A 435 15.01 5.56 -1.77
CA GLN A 435 15.37 4.28 -1.17
C GLN A 435 15.55 4.36 0.34
N HIS A 436 15.92 5.54 0.85
CA HIS A 436 16.32 5.74 2.23
C HIS A 436 16.07 7.17 2.70
N LEU A 437 15.52 7.30 3.91
CA LEU A 437 15.23 8.59 4.55
C LEU A 437 15.63 8.55 6.02
N VAL A 438 16.20 9.65 6.51
CA VAL A 438 16.47 9.88 7.93
C VAL A 438 15.86 11.21 8.33
N ILE A 439 14.97 11.19 9.31
CA ILE A 439 14.40 12.37 9.95
C ILE A 439 14.94 12.41 11.38
N ARG A 440 15.73 13.45 11.68
CA ARG A 440 16.20 13.71 13.05
C ARG A 440 15.22 14.63 13.75
N HIS A 441 14.90 14.29 14.98
CA HIS A 441 14.16 15.14 15.89
C HIS A 441 15.15 15.99 16.69
N PRO A 442 14.80 17.25 16.97
CA PRO A 442 15.57 18.10 17.87
C PRO A 442 15.57 17.58 19.30
#